data_AF-A0A151ENH1-F1
#
_entry.id   AF-A0A151ENH1-F1
#
_cell.length_a   1.000
_cell.length_b   1.000
_cell.length_c   1.000
_cell.angle_alpha   90.00
_cell.angle_beta   90.00
_cell.angle_gamma   90.00
#
_symmetry.space_group_name_H-M   'P 1'
#
loop_
_entity.id
_entity.type
_entity.pdbx_description
1 polymer ?
#
loop_
_entity_poly.entity_id
_entity_poly.type
_entity_poly.pdbx_seq_one_letter_code
_entity_poly.pdbx_strand_id
1 'polypeptide(L)'
;MVAFCGLICSECPAFIAKRTNDNELREKTVEDWSSEEFPLEIEDINCDGCTDEGEPFKYCMRCEVRKCGLEKGVLNCAYCVEYPCDNLKELWNFLQAPEAREALDEIRKSLQ
;
A
#
# COMPACT_ATOMS: atom_id res chain seq x y z
N MET A 1 -9.23 -3.74 -3.79
CA MET A 1 -8.73 -3.67 -2.39
C MET A 1 -8.04 -2.33 -2.21
N VAL A 2 -8.33 -1.64 -1.10
CA VAL A 2 -7.70 -0.35 -0.75
C VAL A 2 -6.86 -0.56 0.50
N ALA A 3 -5.56 -0.26 0.40
CA ALA A 3 -4.61 -0.44 1.49
C ALA A 3 -4.93 0.45 2.69
N PHE A 4 -4.28 0.19 3.83
CA PHE A 4 -4.40 1.04 5.01
C PHE A 4 -4.08 2.51 4.72
N CYS A 5 -3.10 2.80 3.85
CA CYS A 5 -2.73 4.16 3.45
C CYS A 5 -3.59 4.75 2.33
N GLY A 6 -4.49 3.96 1.73
CA GLY A 6 -5.36 4.40 0.63
C GLY A 6 -4.91 4.02 -0.78
N LEU A 7 -3.70 3.48 -0.94
CA LEU A 7 -3.25 2.97 -2.23
C LEU A 7 -4.19 1.87 -2.74
N ILE A 8 -4.56 1.95 -4.01
CA ILE A 8 -5.51 1.03 -4.65
C ILE A 8 -4.73 -0.16 -5.21
N CYS A 9 -4.88 -1.32 -4.60
CA CYS A 9 -4.10 -2.50 -4.99
C CYS A 9 -4.41 -2.99 -6.42
N SER A 10 -5.61 -2.74 -6.95
CA SER A 10 -5.96 -3.10 -8.33
C SER A 10 -5.20 -2.31 -9.40
N GLU A 11 -4.50 -1.25 -9.01
CA GLU A 11 -3.69 -0.40 -9.89
C GLU A 11 -2.19 -0.53 -9.56
N CYS A 12 -1.85 -1.31 -8.53
CA CYS A 12 -0.48 -1.50 -8.08
C CYS A 12 0.24 -2.55 -8.94
N PRO A 13 1.34 -2.22 -9.63
CA PRO A 13 1.99 -3.16 -10.54
C PRO A 13 2.58 -4.37 -9.81
N ALA A 14 3.08 -4.21 -8.57
CA ALA A 14 3.55 -5.33 -7.76
C ALA A 14 2.45 -6.34 -7.38
N PHE A 15 1.23 -5.85 -7.16
CA PHE A 15 0.07 -6.71 -6.89
C PHE A 15 -0.41 -7.42 -8.17
N ILE A 16 -0.49 -6.68 -9.28
CA ILE A 16 -0.89 -7.22 -10.58
C ILE A 16 0.10 -8.30 -11.01
N ALA A 17 1.40 -8.01 -10.97
CA ALA A 17 2.47 -8.92 -11.39
C ALA A 17 2.44 -10.26 -10.66
N LYS A 18 2.22 -10.26 -9.33
CA LYS A 18 2.07 -11.50 -8.56
C LYS A 18 0.83 -12.29 -8.97
N ARG A 19 -0.31 -11.62 -9.15
CA ARG A 19 -1.58 -12.27 -9.52
C ARG A 19 -1.61 -12.84 -10.92
N THR A 20 -0.95 -12.19 -11.88
CA THR A 20 -0.88 -12.64 -13.27
C THR A 20 0.36 -13.48 -13.55
N ASN A 21 1.27 -13.59 -12.58
CA ASN A 21 2.59 -14.19 -12.74
C ASN A 21 3.38 -13.60 -13.92
N ASP A 22 3.37 -12.27 -14.02
CA ASP A 22 3.94 -11.51 -15.14
C ASP A 22 5.34 -11.00 -14.79
N ASN A 23 6.38 -11.57 -15.40
CA ASN A 23 7.76 -11.17 -15.14
C ASN A 23 8.16 -9.87 -15.87
N GLU A 24 7.58 -9.59 -17.04
CA GLU A 24 7.86 -8.34 -17.77
C GLU A 24 7.38 -7.13 -16.96
N LEU A 25 6.22 -7.26 -16.32
CA LEU A 25 5.71 -6.23 -15.41
C LEU A 25 6.60 -6.07 -14.18
N ARG A 26 7.19 -7.15 -13.65
CA ARG A 26 8.13 -7.05 -12.52
C ARG A 26 9.40 -6.32 -12.92
N GLU A 27 9.99 -6.68 -14.05
CA GLU A 27 11.20 -6.02 -14.59
C GLU A 27 10.96 -4.51 -14.73
N LYS A 28 9.87 -4.12 -15.39
CA LYS A 28 9.51 -2.71 -15.52
C LYS A 28 9.29 -2.01 -14.17
N THR A 29 8.65 -2.69 -13.22
CA THR A 29 8.43 -2.13 -11.87
C THR A 29 9.75 -1.94 -11.13
N VAL A 30 10.71 -2.85 -11.28
CA VAL A 30 12.07 -2.68 -10.73
C VAL A 30 12.74 -1.46 -11.37
N GLU A 31 12.68 -1.31 -12.69
CA GLU A 31 13.24 -0.14 -13.37
C GLU A 31 12.64 1.19 -12.87
N ASP A 32 11.33 1.21 -12.62
CA ASP A 32 10.61 2.40 -12.19
C ASP A 32 10.81 2.73 -10.69
N TRP A 33 10.94 1.71 -9.82
CA TRP A 33 10.89 1.89 -8.35
C TRP A 33 12.23 1.67 -7.64
N SER A 34 13.17 0.94 -8.26
CA SER A 34 14.48 0.69 -7.68
C SER A 34 15.31 1.96 -7.66
N SER A 35 16.07 2.17 -6.58
CA SER A 35 16.98 3.29 -6.43
C SER A 35 18.26 2.85 -5.74
N GLU A 36 19.29 3.70 -5.74
CA GLU A 36 20.55 3.37 -5.02
C GLU A 36 20.32 3.19 -3.51
N GLU A 37 19.40 3.97 -2.93
CA GLU A 37 19.05 3.86 -1.51
C GLU A 37 18.23 2.60 -1.22
N PHE A 38 17.52 2.09 -2.23
CA PHE A 38 16.63 0.96 -2.11
C PHE A 38 16.64 0.08 -3.36
N PRO A 39 17.65 -0.78 -3.50
CA PRO A 39 17.72 -1.71 -4.62
C PRO A 39 16.60 -2.73 -4.51
N LEU A 40 15.86 -2.89 -5.61
CA LEU A 40 14.84 -3.92 -5.79
C LEU A 40 15.31 -4.96 -6.80
N GLU A 41 15.00 -6.22 -6.54
CA GLU A 41 15.09 -7.33 -7.49
C GLU A 41 13.69 -7.73 -7.98
N ILE A 42 13.60 -8.51 -9.06
CA ILE A 42 12.33 -8.98 -9.63
C ILE A 42 11.53 -9.73 -8.55
N GLU A 43 12.21 -10.50 -7.72
CA GLU A 43 11.67 -11.28 -6.61
C GLU A 43 11.04 -10.40 -5.53
N ASP A 44 11.48 -9.14 -5.39
CA ASP A 44 10.90 -8.18 -4.46
C ASP A 44 9.54 -7.64 -4.95
N ILE A 45 9.23 -7.77 -6.25
CA ILE A 45 7.97 -7.34 -6.87
C ILE A 45 6.91 -8.44 -6.73
N ASN A 46 6.57 -8.75 -5.49
CA ASN A 46 5.56 -9.72 -5.12
C ASN A 46 4.73 -9.16 -3.94
N CYS A 47 3.44 -8.91 -4.17
CA CYS A 47 2.54 -8.35 -3.18
C CYS A 47 1.15 -9.00 -3.25
N ASP A 48 0.66 -9.53 -2.13
CA ASP A 48 -0.70 -10.06 -1.98
C ASP A 48 -1.70 -9.02 -1.45
N GLY A 49 -1.21 -7.82 -1.14
CA GLY A 49 -2.03 -6.76 -0.57
C GLY A 49 -1.63 -6.35 0.82
N CYS A 50 -2.09 -5.18 1.21
CA CYS A 50 -1.76 -4.57 2.50
C CYS A 50 -2.68 -5.06 3.63
N THR A 51 -3.93 -5.39 3.31
CA THR A 51 -5.01 -5.70 4.27
C THR A 51 -5.37 -7.18 4.35
N ASP A 52 -4.88 -8.01 3.42
CA ASP A 52 -5.14 -9.45 3.37
C ASP A 52 -4.04 -10.26 4.09
N GLU A 53 -4.34 -11.52 4.43
CA GLU A 53 -3.38 -12.52 4.95
C GLU A 53 -2.48 -13.02 3.80
N GLY A 54 -1.52 -12.20 3.38
CA GLY A 54 -0.55 -12.56 2.36
C GLY A 54 0.77 -11.81 2.52
N GLU A 55 1.69 -12.06 1.59
CA GLU A 55 3.01 -11.42 1.57
C GLU A 55 2.84 -9.96 1.10
N PRO A 56 3.06 -8.97 1.97
CA PRO A 56 3.00 -7.58 1.56
C PRO A 56 4.30 -7.24 0.81
N PHE A 57 4.25 -6.23 -0.05
CA PHE A 57 5.45 -5.68 -0.67
C PHE A 57 6.52 -5.33 0.38
N LYS A 58 7.80 -5.44 0.02
CA LYS A 58 8.96 -5.32 0.92
C LYS A 58 8.91 -4.09 1.85
N TYR A 59 8.50 -2.94 1.35
CA TYR A 59 8.33 -1.74 2.18
C TYR A 59 7.15 -1.81 3.13
N CYS A 60 6.06 -2.44 2.70
CA CYS A 60 4.87 -2.62 3.53
C CYS A 60 5.13 -3.55 4.73
N MET A 61 6.15 -4.42 4.68
CA MET A 61 6.57 -5.22 5.84
C MET A 61 7.02 -4.38 7.04
N ARG A 62 7.59 -3.19 6.82
CA ARG A 62 8.06 -2.28 7.87
C ARG A 62 7.18 -1.05 8.05
N CYS A 63 6.00 -1.04 7.45
CA CYS A 63 5.10 0.10 7.49
C CYS A 63 4.34 0.13 8.82
N GLU A 64 4.63 1.12 9.67
CA GLU A 64 3.96 1.30 10.96
C GLU A 64 2.44 1.53 10.83
N VAL A 65 2.00 2.21 9.76
CA VAL A 65 0.57 2.39 9.46
C VAL A 65 -0.11 1.04 9.20
N ARG A 66 0.53 0.15 8.43
CA ARG A 66 0.01 -1.21 8.18
C ARG A 66 -0.06 -2.00 9.49
N LYS A 67 1.03 -2.01 10.25
CA LYS A 67 1.09 -2.72 11.54
C LYS A 67 -0.03 -2.26 12.48
N CYS A 68 -0.18 -0.94 12.65
CA CYS A 68 -1.25 -0.36 13.47
C CYS A 68 -2.65 -0.74 12.97
N GLY A 69 -2.88 -0.70 11.65
CA GLY A 69 -4.15 -1.09 11.05
C GLY A 69 -4.53 -2.55 11.30
N LEU A 70 -3.55 -3.46 11.17
CA LEU A 70 -3.71 -4.88 11.47
C LEU A 70 -4.01 -5.12 12.97
N GLU A 71 -3.24 -4.49 13.86
CA GLU A 71 -3.44 -4.60 15.31
C GLU A 71 -4.82 -4.10 15.76
N LYS A 72 -5.33 -3.05 15.10
CA LYS A 72 -6.66 -2.49 15.37
C LYS A 72 -7.81 -3.26 14.69
N GLY A 73 -7.51 -4.18 13.78
CA GLY A 73 -8.52 -4.96 13.05
C GLY A 73 -9.45 -4.12 12.17
N VAL A 74 -8.99 -2.96 11.68
CA VAL A 74 -9.78 -2.11 10.77
C VAL A 74 -9.59 -2.56 9.32
N LEU A 75 -10.59 -2.36 8.46
CA LEU A 75 -10.48 -2.74 7.03
C LEU A 75 -9.45 -1.90 6.28
N ASN A 76 -9.38 -0.61 6.59
CA ASN A 76 -8.29 0.31 6.24
C ASN A 76 -8.38 1.54 7.17
N CYS A 77 -7.48 2.52 7.02
CA CYS A 77 -7.48 3.66 7.94
C CYS A 77 -8.75 4.52 7.90
N ALA A 78 -9.54 4.51 6.82
CA ALA A 78 -10.81 5.24 6.79
C ALA A 78 -11.84 4.72 7.81
N TYR A 79 -11.70 3.46 8.25
CA TYR A 79 -12.56 2.88 9.30
C TYR A 79 -12.04 3.17 10.72
N CYS A 80 -10.85 3.76 10.85
CA CYS A 80 -10.30 4.11 12.16
C CYS A 80 -11.07 5.30 12.76
N VAL A 81 -11.33 5.26 14.07
CA VAL A 81 -11.97 6.38 14.78
C VAL A 81 -11.10 7.62 14.84
N GLU A 82 -9.77 7.45 14.77
CA GLU A 82 -8.78 8.51 14.80
C GLU A 82 -8.45 9.06 13.39
N TYR A 83 -9.19 8.68 12.37
CA TYR A 83 -8.92 9.10 10.98
C TYR A 83 -9.22 10.59 10.76
N PRO A 84 -8.28 11.38 10.17
CA PRO A 84 -6.89 11.04 9.87
C PRO A 84 -5.95 11.30 11.08
N CYS A 85 -5.09 10.31 11.41
CA CYS A 85 -4.11 10.42 12.49
C CYS A 85 -2.71 10.84 11.98
N ASP A 86 -1.81 11.21 12.88
CA ASP A 86 -0.51 11.80 12.50
C ASP A 86 0.42 10.79 11.81
N ASN A 87 0.45 9.53 12.25
CA ASN A 87 1.22 8.46 11.58
C ASN A 87 0.83 8.32 10.10
N LEU A 88 -0.46 8.45 9.78
CA LEU A 88 -0.95 8.36 8.40
C LEU A 88 -0.57 9.61 7.59
N LYS A 89 -0.68 10.80 8.20
CA LYS A 89 -0.27 12.06 7.54
C LYS A 89 1.23 12.08 7.23
N GLU A 90 2.06 11.61 8.16
CA GLU A 90 3.50 11.45 7.93
C GLU A 90 3.76 10.52 6.75
N LEU A 91 3.12 9.35 6.72
CA LEU A 91 3.25 8.43 5.59
C LEU A 91 2.84 9.07 4.26
N TRP A 92 1.75 9.85 4.20
CA TRP A 92 1.34 10.55 2.98
C TRP A 92 2.37 11.57 2.50
N ASN A 93 3.07 12.26 3.41
CA ASN A 93 4.15 13.19 3.04
C ASN A 93 5.31 12.45 2.36
N PHE A 94 5.58 11.20 2.74
CA PHE A 94 6.61 10.37 2.11
C PHE A 94 6.15 9.73 0.80
N LEU A 95 4.91 9.24 0.74
CA LEU A 95 4.37 8.54 -0.44
C LEU A 95 4.23 9.44 -1.67
N GLN A 96 4.05 10.75 -1.49
CA GLN A 96 3.80 11.71 -2.57
C GLN A 96 2.65 11.27 -3.52
N ALA A 97 1.68 10.52 -2.98
CA ALA A 97 0.54 9.94 -3.69
C ALA A 97 -0.77 10.56 -3.15
N PRO A 98 -1.16 11.77 -3.59
CA PRO A 98 -2.37 12.44 -3.11
C PRO A 98 -3.65 11.62 -3.33
N GLU A 99 -3.69 10.82 -4.40
CA GLU A 99 -4.79 9.90 -4.73
C GLU A 99 -5.05 8.87 -3.63
N ALA A 100 -4.02 8.46 -2.88
CA ALA A 100 -4.18 7.55 -1.76
C ALA A 100 -5.02 8.19 -0.63
N ARG A 101 -4.77 9.47 -0.35
CA ARG A 101 -5.57 10.23 0.62
C ARG A 101 -7.00 10.40 0.14
N GLU A 102 -7.20 10.80 -1.12
CA GLU A 102 -8.52 10.98 -1.70
C GLU A 102 -9.36 9.70 -1.63
N ALA A 103 -8.76 8.55 -1.92
CA ALA A 103 -9.43 7.25 -1.81
C ALA A 103 -9.94 6.96 -0.39
N LEU A 104 -9.16 7.26 0.66
CA LEU A 104 -9.62 7.08 2.04
C LEU A 104 -10.66 8.12 2.46
N ASP A 105 -10.53 9.37 1.99
CA ASP A 105 -11.52 10.41 2.26
C ASP A 105 -12.89 10.06 1.64
N GLU A 106 -12.92 9.52 0.42
CA GLU A 106 -14.17 9.05 -0.21
C GLU A 106 -14.78 7.85 0.51
N ILE A 107 -13.96 6.87 0.92
CA ILE A 107 -14.44 5.75 1.75
C ILE A 107 -15.03 6.28 3.05
N ARG A 108 -14.35 7.20 3.74
CA ARG A 108 -14.82 7.75 5.01
C ARG A 108 -16.16 8.45 4.88
N LYS A 109 -16.37 9.22 3.81
CA LYS A 109 -17.65 9.89 3.52
C LYS A 109 -18.79 8.88 3.35
N SER A 110 -18.52 7.72 2.73
CA SER A 110 -19.53 6.68 2.53
C SER A 110 -19.96 5.92 3.79
N LEU A 111 -19.23 6.09 4.91
CA LEU A 111 -19.53 5.48 6.21
C LEU A 111 -20.44 6.35 7.11
N GLN A 112 -20.86 7.52 6.62
CA GLN A 112 -21.72 8.49 7.33
C GLN A 112 -23.14 8.49 6.75
#